data_AF-A0A3M1PLM7-F1
#
_entry.id   AF-A0A3M1PLM7-F1
#
_cell.length_a   1.000
_cell.length_b   1.000
_cell.length_c   1.000
_cell.angle_alpha   90.00
_cell.angle_beta   90.00
_cell.angle_gamma   90.00
#
_symmetry.space_group_name_H-M   'P 1'
#
loop_
_entity.id
_entity.type
_entity.pdbx_description
1 polymer ?
#
loop_
_entity_poly.entity_id
_entity_poly.type
_entity_poly.pdbx_seq_one_letter_code
_entity_poly.pdbx_strand_id
1 'polypeptide(L)'
;MIDHQPLQLLDVVEIPLAAHDRGYEVENRRILCPHWKRVRRVTPFDITQYVETELLHQLQEDWLSAVPFHYLKTLPVEQRRTIQIVKANDFQVFSCKPGKWKGSFSINGACLTASITDPALLEKLNAGYQPSCFCLLVMSFSQPWKKPDTDDIQRCYRLIAGVIEL
;
A
#
# COMPACT_ATOMS: atom_id res chain seq x y z
N MET A 1 18.86 -6.51 1.92
CA MET A 1 19.02 -7.93 1.55
C MET A 1 18.93 -8.74 2.83
N ILE A 2 18.31 -9.92 2.75
CA ILE A 2 18.35 -10.92 3.82
C ILE A 2 19.11 -12.10 3.25
N ASP A 3 20.13 -12.58 3.96
CA ASP A 3 20.96 -13.70 3.52
C ASP A 3 21.53 -13.52 2.09
N HIS A 4 21.97 -12.29 1.78
CA HIS A 4 22.48 -11.88 0.46
C HIS A 4 21.49 -11.96 -0.71
N GLN A 5 20.19 -12.10 -0.44
CA GLN A 5 19.15 -12.07 -1.45
C GLN A 5 18.24 -10.83 -1.29
N PRO A 6 17.73 -10.28 -2.40
CA PRO A 6 16.68 -9.28 -2.33
C PRO A 6 15.40 -9.89 -1.74
N LEU A 7 14.64 -9.05 -1.03
CA LEU A 7 13.29 -9.42 -0.61
C LEU A 7 12.39 -9.52 -1.83
N GLN A 8 11.54 -10.53 -1.82
CA GLN A 8 10.53 -10.74 -2.84
C GLN A 8 9.14 -10.61 -2.25
N LEU A 9 8.17 -10.26 -3.09
CA LEU A 9 6.77 -10.29 -2.73
C LEU A 9 6.41 -11.70 -2.23
N LEU A 10 5.63 -11.75 -1.13
CA LEU A 10 5.25 -12.96 -0.38
C LEU A 10 6.37 -13.61 0.46
N ASP A 11 7.52 -12.97 0.63
CA ASP A 11 8.46 -13.36 1.69
C ASP A 11 7.86 -13.01 3.07
N VAL A 12 7.87 -13.97 3.99
CA VAL A 12 7.56 -13.73 5.40
C VAL A 12 8.88 -13.55 6.14
N VAL A 13 9.01 -12.40 6.78
CA VAL A 13 10.25 -11.97 7.42
C VAL A 13 9.99 -11.71 8.89
N GLU A 14 10.85 -12.25 9.74
CA GLU A 14 10.94 -11.87 11.13
C GLU A 14 11.85 -10.65 11.25
N ILE A 15 11.29 -9.56 11.78
CA ILE A 15 11.99 -8.30 12.00
C ILE A 15 11.90 -7.99 13.50
N PRO A 16 13.02 -7.85 14.21
CA PRO A 16 13.00 -7.43 15.61
C PRO A 16 12.56 -5.97 15.73
N LEU A 17 11.37 -5.74 16.29
CA LEU A 17 10.75 -4.41 16.41
C LEU A 17 10.64 -3.96 17.86
N ALA A 18 10.82 -2.67 18.10
CA ALA A 18 10.50 -2.04 19.39
C ALA A 18 8.99 -2.12 19.64
N ALA A 19 8.57 -2.11 20.91
CA ALA A 19 7.15 -2.12 21.27
C ALA A 19 6.39 -0.88 20.76
N HIS A 20 7.06 0.27 20.72
CA HIS A 20 6.49 1.55 20.30
C HIS A 20 7.54 2.37 19.55
N ASP A 21 7.09 3.27 18.67
CA ASP A 21 7.95 4.23 18.00
C ASP A 21 7.27 5.59 17.81
N ARG A 22 8.04 6.57 17.34
CA ARG A 22 7.59 7.91 16.97
C ARG A 22 7.07 7.89 15.54
N GLY A 23 5.74 7.84 15.40
CA GLY A 23 5.04 7.92 14.14
C GLY A 23 3.55 8.16 14.37
N TYR A 24 2.82 8.53 13.32
CA TYR A 24 1.37 8.55 13.41
C TYR A 24 0.77 7.18 13.03
N GLU A 25 1.40 6.45 12.12
CA GLU A 25 0.93 5.13 11.65
C GLU A 25 1.23 4.04 12.68
N VAL A 26 0.33 3.07 12.87
CA VAL A 26 0.55 1.97 13.81
C VAL A 26 1.66 1.01 13.33
N GLU A 27 1.87 0.97 12.02
CA GLU A 27 2.89 0.16 11.34
C GLU A 27 4.30 0.75 11.53
N ASN A 28 4.43 2.04 11.88
CA ASN A 28 5.72 2.66 12.12
C ASN A 28 6.33 2.16 13.43
N ARG A 29 7.33 1.29 13.28
CA ARG A 29 8.01 0.63 14.40
C ARG A 29 9.51 0.71 14.21
N ARG A 30 10.21 1.04 15.29
CA ARG A 30 11.67 1.10 15.28
C ARG A 30 12.23 -0.31 15.17
N ILE A 31 13.06 -0.55 14.16
CA ILE A 31 13.81 -1.79 14.03
C ILE A 31 14.91 -1.80 15.10
N LEU A 32 14.93 -2.82 15.94
CA LEU A 32 15.87 -2.94 17.06
C LEU A 32 17.25 -3.40 16.61
N CYS A 33 17.31 -4.31 15.64
CA CYS A 33 18.56 -4.78 15.08
C CYS A 33 18.41 -5.14 13.59
N PRO A 34 19.49 -5.03 12.80
CA PRO A 34 19.44 -5.31 11.37
C PRO A 34 19.38 -6.80 11.01
N HIS A 35 19.24 -7.70 12.00
CA HIS A 35 19.14 -9.14 11.78
C HIS A 35 17.70 -9.52 11.39
N TRP A 36 17.35 -9.28 10.14
CA TRP A 36 16.10 -9.74 9.59
C TRP A 36 16.28 -11.19 9.14
N LYS A 37 15.26 -12.02 9.34
CA LYS A 37 15.32 -13.44 8.97
C LYS A 37 14.14 -13.79 8.07
N ARG A 38 14.41 -14.35 6.89
CA ARG A 38 13.35 -14.92 6.06
C ARG A 38 12.90 -16.21 6.72
N VAL A 39 11.65 -16.23 7.18
CA VAL A 39 11.07 -17.39 7.88
C VAL A 39 10.54 -18.39 6.88
N ARG A 40 9.82 -17.91 5.87
CA ARG A 40 9.22 -18.71 4.80
C ARG A 40 8.83 -17.83 3.63
N ARG A 41 8.39 -18.48 2.55
CA ARG A 41 7.64 -17.83 1.47
C ARG A 41 6.20 -18.35 1.51
N VAL A 42 5.24 -17.47 1.27
CA VAL A 42 3.82 -17.83 1.20
C VAL A 42 3.30 -17.73 -0.22
N THR A 43 2.15 -18.34 -0.45
CA THR A 43 1.37 -18.23 -1.69
C THR A 43 0.38 -17.06 -1.60
N PRO A 44 -0.17 -16.59 -2.74
CA PRO A 44 -1.27 -15.63 -2.71
C PRO A 44 -2.48 -16.13 -1.89
N PHE A 45 -2.74 -17.44 -1.88
CA PHE A 45 -3.85 -18.03 -1.13
C PHE A 45 -3.65 -17.94 0.40
N ASP A 46 -2.42 -18.10 0.88
CA ASP A 46 -2.11 -18.02 2.32
C ASP A 46 -2.42 -16.65 2.95
N ILE A 47 -2.38 -15.59 2.14
CA ILE A 47 -2.62 -14.20 2.60
C ILE A 47 -4.08 -13.75 2.43
N THR A 48 -4.94 -14.58 1.85
CA THR A 48 -6.37 -14.25 1.65
C THR A 48 -7.10 -13.95 2.96
N GLN A 49 -6.67 -14.54 4.07
CA GLN A 49 -7.20 -14.26 5.40
C GLN A 49 -6.95 -12.82 5.89
N TYR A 50 -5.98 -12.12 5.30
CA TYR A 50 -5.66 -10.72 5.61
C TYR A 50 -6.29 -9.74 4.62
N VAL A 51 -7.07 -10.23 3.66
CA VAL A 51 -7.75 -9.39 2.68
C VAL A 51 -8.93 -8.70 3.36
N GLU A 52 -8.95 -7.39 3.26
CA GLU A 52 -10.02 -6.54 3.76
C GLU A 52 -11.05 -6.28 2.65
N THR A 53 -12.31 -6.21 3.04
CA THR A 53 -13.44 -5.95 2.13
C THR A 53 -13.69 -4.46 1.92
N GLU A 54 -13.11 -3.60 2.76
CA GLU A 54 -13.33 -2.15 2.74
C GLU A 54 -12.00 -1.40 2.71
N LEU A 55 -12.01 -0.16 2.22
CA LEU A 55 -10.85 0.72 2.29
C LEU A 55 -10.77 1.37 3.68
N LEU A 56 -9.60 1.28 4.32
CA LEU A 56 -9.28 1.96 5.57
C LEU A 56 -9.60 3.46 5.47
N HIS A 57 -10.29 4.02 6.46
CA HIS A 57 -10.59 5.47 6.55
C HIS A 57 -11.45 6.04 5.42
N GLN A 58 -12.26 5.22 4.75
CA GLN A 58 -13.24 5.69 3.76
C GLN A 58 -14.53 6.18 4.47
N LEU A 59 -14.44 7.26 5.25
CA LEU A 59 -15.60 7.84 5.94
C LEU A 59 -16.41 8.80 5.06
N GLN A 60 -15.78 9.39 4.04
CA GLN A 60 -16.39 10.34 3.13
C GLN A 60 -16.00 9.97 1.70
N GLU A 61 -16.91 10.22 0.74
CA GLU A 61 -16.70 9.87 -0.66
C GLU A 61 -15.50 10.61 -1.27
N ASP A 62 -15.29 11.87 -0.90
CA ASP A 62 -14.15 12.68 -1.32
C ASP A 62 -12.80 12.19 -0.74
N TRP A 63 -12.82 11.26 0.23
CA TRP A 63 -11.61 10.66 0.83
C TRP A 63 -11.20 9.35 0.16
N LEU A 64 -11.90 8.95 -0.91
CA LEU A 64 -11.63 7.71 -1.63
C LEU A 64 -10.16 7.63 -2.07
N SER A 65 -9.63 8.69 -2.67
CA SER A 65 -8.24 8.71 -3.18
C SER A 65 -7.21 9.17 -2.15
N ALA A 66 -7.62 9.96 -1.15
CA ALA A 66 -6.71 10.52 -0.17
C ALA A 66 -7.44 10.93 1.11
N VAL A 67 -6.84 10.66 2.26
CA VAL A 67 -7.43 10.93 3.57
C VAL A 67 -6.78 12.17 4.19
N PRO A 68 -7.54 13.09 4.81
CA PRO A 68 -6.95 14.23 5.51
C PRO A 68 -6.00 13.79 6.62
N PHE A 69 -4.78 14.35 6.64
CA PHE A 69 -3.78 13.97 7.64
C PHE A 69 -4.22 14.31 9.07
N HIS A 70 -4.91 15.44 9.25
CA HIS A 70 -5.40 15.84 10.56
C HIS A 70 -6.39 14.84 11.15
N TYR A 71 -7.23 14.21 10.33
CA TYR A 71 -8.16 13.16 10.75
C TYR A 71 -7.41 11.94 11.29
N LEU A 72 -6.36 11.47 10.60
CA LEU A 72 -5.56 10.34 11.11
C LEU A 72 -4.96 10.63 12.49
N LYS A 73 -4.61 11.89 12.77
CA LYS A 73 -4.08 12.28 14.09
C LYS A 73 -5.14 12.32 15.19
N THR A 74 -6.43 12.43 14.87
CA THR A 74 -7.49 12.41 15.89
C THR A 74 -7.80 10.99 16.36
N LEU A 75 -7.44 9.98 15.57
CA LEU A 75 -7.62 8.58 15.94
C LEU A 75 -6.64 8.15 17.06
N PRO A 76 -7.02 7.18 17.91
CA PRO A 76 -6.08 6.44 18.75
C PRO A 76 -5.02 5.73 17.90
N VAL A 77 -3.80 5.54 18.43
CA VAL A 77 -2.65 5.02 17.65
C VAL A 77 -2.97 3.66 17.02
N GLU A 78 -3.61 2.77 17.76
CA GLU A 78 -4.03 1.44 17.34
C GLU A 78 -5.03 1.44 16.17
N GLN A 79 -5.71 2.57 15.92
CA GLN A 79 -6.64 2.74 14.80
C GLN A 79 -5.99 3.42 13.59
N ARG A 80 -4.74 3.90 13.69
CA ARG A 80 -4.04 4.62 12.61
C ARG A 80 -3.35 3.68 11.63
N ARG A 81 -4.08 2.64 11.19
CA ARG A 81 -3.61 1.74 10.14
C ARG A 81 -3.51 2.47 8.81
N THR A 82 -2.44 2.26 8.07
CA THR A 82 -2.24 2.84 6.73
C THR A 82 -1.90 1.80 5.67
N ILE A 83 -1.73 0.54 6.06
CA ILE A 83 -1.47 -0.58 5.14
C ILE A 83 -2.64 -1.57 5.20
N GLN A 84 -3.08 -1.99 4.02
CA GLN A 84 -4.14 -2.98 3.84
C GLN A 84 -3.89 -3.83 2.60
N ILE A 85 -4.53 -4.99 2.55
CA ILE A 85 -4.60 -5.82 1.35
C ILE A 85 -6.06 -5.86 0.91
N VAL A 86 -6.32 -5.56 -0.36
CA VAL A 86 -7.68 -5.64 -0.93
C VAL A 86 -7.69 -6.52 -2.16
N LYS A 87 -8.85 -7.10 -2.47
CA LYS A 87 -9.03 -7.89 -3.68
C LYS A 87 -9.63 -7.04 -4.79
N ALA A 88 -9.04 -7.10 -5.98
CA ALA A 88 -9.56 -6.50 -7.20
C ALA A 88 -9.92 -7.59 -8.21
N ASN A 89 -11.06 -7.41 -8.90
CA ASN A 89 -11.52 -8.33 -9.95
C ASN A 89 -11.51 -7.69 -11.36
N ASP A 90 -11.28 -6.37 -11.41
CA ASP A 90 -11.31 -5.52 -12.59
C ASP A 90 -10.09 -4.60 -12.63
N PHE A 91 -8.95 -5.08 -12.08
CA PHE A 91 -7.74 -4.28 -12.01
C PHE A 91 -7.22 -3.93 -13.41
N GLN A 92 -6.92 -2.65 -13.60
CA GLN A 92 -6.36 -2.13 -14.84
C GLN A 92 -5.21 -1.20 -14.54
N VAL A 93 -4.20 -1.20 -15.40
CA VAL A 93 -3.05 -0.30 -15.29
C VAL A 93 -2.97 0.62 -16.49
N PHE A 94 -2.57 1.87 -16.26
CA PHE A 94 -2.33 2.83 -17.32
C PHE A 94 -1.25 3.82 -16.92
N SER A 95 -0.58 4.36 -17.94
CA SER A 95 0.47 5.36 -17.77
C SER A 95 -0.12 6.76 -17.99
N CYS A 96 0.02 7.65 -17.01
CA CYS A 96 -0.39 9.04 -17.18
C CYS A 96 0.70 9.89 -17.85
N LYS A 97 1.96 9.51 -17.62
CA LYS A 97 3.19 10.10 -18.18
C LYS A 97 4.28 9.02 -18.18
N PRO A 98 5.33 9.12 -19.01
CA PRO A 98 6.42 8.14 -19.01
C PRO A 98 6.94 7.85 -17.58
N GLY A 99 6.99 6.58 -17.21
CA GLY A 99 7.41 6.13 -15.87
C GLY A 99 6.44 6.40 -14.72
N LYS A 100 5.26 6.99 -14.98
CA LYS A 100 4.22 7.28 -13.98
C LYS A 100 2.98 6.43 -14.24
N TRP A 101 2.93 5.29 -13.58
CA TRP A 101 1.83 4.33 -13.69
C TRP A 101 0.79 4.53 -12.58
N LYS A 102 -0.46 4.26 -12.95
CA LYS A 102 -1.60 4.17 -12.04
C LYS A 102 -2.31 2.84 -12.24
N GLY A 103 -2.97 2.40 -11.18
CA GLY A 103 -3.91 1.30 -11.22
C GLY A 103 -5.32 1.78 -10.93
N SER A 104 -6.31 1.18 -11.57
CA SER A 104 -7.74 1.40 -11.32
C SER A 104 -8.42 0.08 -10.98
N PHE A 105 -9.32 0.09 -10.02
CA PHE A 105 -10.12 -1.07 -9.62
C PHE A 105 -11.40 -0.63 -8.90
N SER A 106 -12.39 -1.52 -8.86
CA SER A 106 -13.62 -1.31 -8.12
C SER A 106 -13.57 -2.00 -6.76
N ILE A 107 -14.05 -1.30 -5.73
CA ILE A 107 -14.27 -1.85 -4.39
C ILE A 107 -15.53 -1.24 -3.79
N ASN A 108 -16.44 -2.07 -3.30
CA ASN A 108 -17.74 -1.67 -2.74
C ASN A 108 -18.53 -0.69 -3.61
N GLY A 109 -18.50 -0.90 -4.94
CA GLY A 109 -19.21 -0.05 -5.90
C GLY A 109 -18.51 1.28 -6.23
N ALA A 110 -17.39 1.60 -5.59
CA ALA A 110 -16.58 2.77 -5.90
C ALA A 110 -15.37 2.38 -6.78
N CYS A 111 -15.06 3.22 -7.77
CA CYS A 111 -13.88 3.06 -8.62
C CYS A 111 -12.73 3.91 -8.05
N LEU A 112 -11.66 3.26 -7.60
CA LEU A 112 -10.46 3.93 -7.10
C LEU A 112 -9.36 3.90 -8.16
N THR A 113 -8.76 5.05 -8.41
CA THR A 113 -7.50 5.18 -9.16
C THR A 113 -6.38 5.63 -8.22
N ALA A 114 -5.30 4.84 -8.14
CA ALA A 114 -4.16 5.11 -7.28
C ALA A 114 -2.83 5.01 -8.04
N SER A 115 -1.82 5.75 -7.59
CA SER A 115 -0.47 5.65 -8.15
C SER A 115 0.21 4.34 -7.74
N ILE A 116 0.89 3.71 -8.68
CA ILE A 116 1.70 2.51 -8.41
C ILE A 116 3.10 2.96 -7.96
N THR A 117 3.55 2.44 -6.82
CA THR A 117 4.85 2.77 -6.23
C THR A 117 5.77 1.57 -6.04
N ASP A 118 5.30 0.36 -6.34
CA ASP A 118 6.13 -0.87 -6.36
C ASP A 118 7.21 -0.77 -7.46
N PRO A 119 8.51 -0.65 -7.11
CA PRO A 119 9.58 -0.52 -8.10
C PRO A 119 9.66 -1.71 -9.06
N ALA A 120 9.47 -2.93 -8.55
CA ALA A 120 9.59 -4.15 -9.37
C ALA A 120 8.43 -4.23 -10.38
N LEU A 121 7.23 -3.84 -9.97
CA LEU A 121 6.11 -3.75 -10.91
C LEU A 121 6.30 -2.62 -11.92
N LEU A 122 6.77 -1.45 -11.48
CA LEU A 122 7.02 -0.32 -12.38
C LEU A 122 8.01 -0.67 -13.49
N GLU A 123 9.09 -1.39 -13.17
CA GLU A 123 10.04 -1.91 -14.16
C GLU A 123 9.34 -2.81 -15.20
N LYS A 124 8.53 -3.77 -14.74
CA LYS A 124 7.76 -4.66 -15.63
C LYS A 124 6.80 -3.88 -16.52
N LEU A 125 6.01 -2.96 -15.95
CA LEU A 125 5.05 -2.14 -16.70
C LEU A 125 5.73 -1.29 -17.78
N ASN A 126 6.90 -0.70 -17.46
CA ASN A 126 7.70 0.03 -18.44
C ASN A 126 8.21 -0.88 -19.58
N ALA A 127 8.38 -2.18 -19.33
CA ALA A 127 8.71 -3.18 -20.34
C ALA A 127 7.48 -3.73 -21.10
N GLY A 128 6.28 -3.18 -20.87
CA GLY A 128 5.06 -3.57 -21.58
C GLY A 128 4.27 -4.70 -20.92
N TYR A 129 4.66 -5.16 -19.74
CA TYR A 129 3.90 -6.15 -18.98
C TYR A 129 2.50 -5.62 -18.61
N GLN A 130 1.52 -6.54 -18.61
CA GLN A 130 0.14 -6.28 -18.18
C GLN A 130 -0.22 -7.27 -17.08
N PRO A 131 -0.49 -6.82 -15.84
CA PRO A 131 -0.93 -7.70 -14.77
C PRO A 131 -2.35 -8.22 -15.02
N SER A 132 -2.66 -9.37 -14.41
CA SER A 132 -4.02 -9.90 -14.31
C SER A 132 -5.00 -8.87 -13.75
N CYS A 133 -6.23 -8.85 -14.27
CA CYS A 133 -7.33 -8.06 -13.70
C CYS A 133 -7.82 -8.62 -12.36
N PHE A 134 -7.50 -9.88 -12.06
CA PHE A 134 -7.82 -10.56 -10.82
C PHE A 134 -6.57 -10.67 -9.96
N CYS A 135 -6.48 -9.84 -8.92
CA CYS A 135 -5.28 -9.73 -8.08
C CYS A 135 -5.60 -9.24 -6.67
N LEU A 136 -4.64 -9.43 -5.76
CA LEU A 136 -4.60 -8.73 -4.48
C LEU A 136 -3.72 -7.49 -4.62
N LEU A 137 -4.22 -6.37 -4.14
CA LEU A 137 -3.54 -5.08 -4.13
C LEU A 137 -3.09 -4.79 -2.70
N VAL A 138 -1.79 -4.56 -2.53
CA VAL A 138 -1.24 -4.02 -1.29
C VAL A 138 -1.36 -2.50 -1.39
N MET A 139 -2.25 -1.93 -0.60
CA MET A 139 -2.46 -0.49 -0.55
C MET A 139 -1.72 0.11 0.64
N SER A 140 -1.10 1.27 0.43
CA SER A 140 -0.49 2.06 1.49
C SER A 140 -0.89 3.52 1.39
N PHE A 141 -0.67 4.30 2.45
CA PHE A 141 -0.77 5.76 2.36
C PHE A 141 0.58 6.40 2.03
N SER A 142 0.54 7.53 1.33
CA SER A 142 1.68 8.41 1.17
C SER A 142 2.00 9.12 2.48
N GLN A 143 3.21 9.67 2.57
CA GLN A 143 3.47 10.73 3.55
C GLN A 143 2.49 11.90 3.37
N PRO A 144 2.15 12.63 4.45
CA PRO A 144 1.28 13.79 4.37
C PRO A 144 1.82 14.81 3.36
N TRP A 145 1.03 15.11 2.34
CA TRP A 145 1.45 16.01 1.26
C TRP A 145 0.33 17.01 0.94
N LYS A 146 0.74 18.22 0.57
CA LYS A 146 -0.12 19.21 -0.07
C LYS A 146 0.65 19.85 -1.21
N LYS A 147 -0.07 20.43 -2.17
CA LYS A 147 0.55 21.20 -3.22
C LYS A 147 1.26 22.42 -2.60
N PRO A 148 2.53 22.70 -2.96
CA PRO A 148 3.20 23.93 -2.54
C PRO A 148 2.38 25.16 -2.92
N ASP A 149 2.45 26.21 -2.10
CA ASP A 149 1.82 27.51 -2.34
C ASP A 149 0.29 27.47 -2.50
N THR A 150 -0.36 26.50 -1.85
CA THR A 150 -1.82 26.42 -1.74
C THR A 150 -2.27 26.41 -0.28
N ASP A 151 -3.49 26.88 -0.06
CA ASP A 151 -4.21 26.79 1.22
C ASP A 151 -4.83 25.39 1.45
N ASP A 152 -4.48 24.43 0.60
CA ASP A 152 -4.95 23.06 0.75
C ASP A 152 -4.44 22.44 2.06
N ILE A 153 -5.26 21.52 2.57
CA ILE A 153 -4.88 20.67 3.70
C ILE A 153 -3.94 19.55 3.26
N GLN A 154 -3.05 19.13 4.16
CA GLN A 154 -2.25 17.92 3.96
C GLN A 154 -3.16 16.69 3.89
N ARG A 155 -2.92 15.87 2.87
CA ARG A 155 -3.60 14.60 2.66
C ARG A 155 -2.59 13.46 2.53
N CYS A 156 -3.01 12.27 2.94
CA CYS A 156 -2.26 11.03 2.75
C CYS A 156 -2.95 10.28 1.61
N TYR A 157 -2.29 10.16 0.46
CA TYR A 157 -2.86 9.57 -0.75
C TYR A 157 -2.78 8.06 -0.70
N ARG A 158 -3.79 7.36 -1.21
CA ARG A 158 -3.72 5.91 -1.42
C ARG A 158 -2.78 5.60 -2.57
N LEU A 159 -1.91 4.63 -2.33
CA LEU A 159 -0.90 4.15 -3.27
C LEU A 159 -1.04 2.64 -3.40
N ILE A 160 -0.74 2.11 -4.58
CA ILE A 160 -0.58 0.68 -4.82
C ILE A 160 0.90 0.36 -4.60
N ALA A 161 1.22 -0.20 -3.44
CA ALA A 161 2.57 -0.55 -3.01
C ALA A 161 2.98 -1.96 -3.44
N GLY A 162 2.05 -2.77 -3.96
CA GLY A 162 2.33 -4.08 -4.51
C GLY A 162 1.10 -4.68 -5.19
N VAL A 163 1.34 -5.54 -6.18
CA VAL A 163 0.29 -6.31 -6.90
C VAL A 163 0.65 -7.78 -6.87
N ILE A 164 -0.27 -8.60 -6.38
CA ILE A 164 -0.12 -10.05 -6.24
C ILE A 164 -1.20 -10.71 -7.12
N GLU A 165 -0.80 -11.28 -8.24
CA GLU A 165 -1.71 -12.00 -9.14
C GLU A 165 -2.24 -13.28 -8.49
N LEU A 166 -3.51 -13.63 -8.77
CA LEU A 166 -4.22 -14.79 -8.24
C LEU A 166 -4.46 -15.86 -9.31
#